data_AF-Q5DCA1-F1
#
_entry.id   AF-Q5DCA1-F1
#
_cell.length_a   1.000
_cell.length_b   1.000
_cell.length_c   1.000
_cell.angle_alpha   90.00
_cell.angle_beta   90.00
_cell.angle_gamma   90.00
#
_symmetry.space_group_name_H-M   'P 1'
#
loop_
_entity.id
_entity.type
_entity.pdbx_description
1 polymer ?
#
loop_
_entity_poly.entity_id
_entity_poly.type
_entity_poly.pdbx_seq_one_letter_code
_entity_poly.pdbx_strand_id
1 'polypeptide(L)'
;MSDLCYLTRVESFAACHRLHSYNLSSEENVKTFQKCNNPMGHGHNYKLEITVLGPIDQTTGMVMNMNDLKSIIQEHVLDLLDHKNIDEDVEYFKKNNIVSTTENLAVFIWSQLVNIIPNNLLYEVKVWETDKNIVTYRGETKMRS
;
A
#
# COMPACT_ATOMS: atom_id res chain seq x y z
N MET A 1 -27.03 -6.88 -18.83
CA MET A 1 -25.63 -6.78 -18.36
C MET A 1 -25.47 -5.37 -17.83
N SER A 2 -24.95 -5.22 -16.61
CA SER A 2 -24.55 -3.91 -16.09
C SER A 2 -23.14 -3.59 -16.59
N ASP A 3 -22.88 -2.31 -16.84
CA ASP A 3 -21.56 -1.84 -17.21
C ASP A 3 -20.58 -2.03 -16.05
N LEU A 4 -19.33 -2.33 -16.38
CA LEU A 4 -18.23 -2.37 -15.41
C LEU A 4 -17.65 -0.97 -15.25
N CYS A 5 -17.41 -0.55 -14.01
CA CYS A 5 -16.85 0.76 -13.71
C CYS A 5 -15.73 0.64 -12.67
N TYR A 6 -14.74 1.53 -12.80
CA TYR A 6 -13.68 1.70 -11.82
C TYR A 6 -14.09 2.78 -10.81
N LEU A 7 -14.01 2.45 -9.53
CA LEU A 7 -14.18 3.39 -8.43
C LEU A 7 -12.86 3.50 -7.69
N THR A 8 -12.26 4.69 -7.70
CA THR A 8 -11.01 4.98 -6.98
C THR A 8 -11.29 5.89 -5.79
N ARG A 9 -10.85 5.47 -4.60
CA ARG A 9 -10.79 6.32 -3.42
C ARG A 9 -9.35 6.73 -3.16
N VAL A 10 -9.14 8.02 -2.88
CA VAL A 10 -7.83 8.60 -2.58
C VAL A 10 -7.79 8.97 -1.11
N GLU A 11 -6.71 8.57 -0.43
CA GLU A 11 -6.39 8.90 0.95
C GLU A 11 -4.94 9.35 1.07
N SER A 12 -4.55 9.86 2.24
CA SER A 12 -3.16 10.20 2.56
C SER A 12 -2.82 9.77 3.98
N PHE A 13 -1.55 9.40 4.20
CA PHE A 13 -1.01 9.14 5.54
C PHE A 13 0.43 9.63 5.63
N ALA A 14 0.85 10.02 6.84
CA ALA A 14 2.21 10.43 7.12
C ALA A 14 2.94 9.30 7.85
N ALA A 15 4.08 8.85 7.33
CA ALA A 15 4.88 7.81 7.99
C ALA A 15 6.37 8.05 7.81
N CYS A 16 7.16 7.54 8.76
CA CYS A 16 8.62 7.50 8.64
C CYS A 16 9.12 6.07 8.46
N HIS A 17 10.31 5.94 7.87
CA HIS A 17 10.96 4.67 7.58
C HIS A 17 12.47 4.85 7.31
N ARG A 18 13.16 3.72 7.21
CA ARG A 18 14.55 3.61 6.79
C ARG A 18 14.69 2.40 5.87
N LEU A 19 15.12 2.64 4.64
CA LEU A 19 15.43 1.55 3.72
C LEU A 19 16.73 0.86 4.16
N HIS A 20 16.60 -0.31 4.78
CA HIS A 20 17.73 -1.11 5.26
C HIS A 20 17.41 -2.60 5.12
N SER A 21 18.33 -3.34 4.50
CA SER A 21 18.25 -4.79 4.35
C SER A 21 19.20 -5.49 5.32
N TYR A 22 18.66 -6.40 6.12
CA TYR A 22 19.44 -7.26 7.02
C TYR A 22 20.30 -8.30 6.27
N ASN A 23 20.05 -8.49 4.98
CA ASN A 23 20.81 -9.41 4.13
C ASN A 23 22.00 -8.73 3.42
N LEU A 24 22.18 -7.43 3.62
CA LEU A 24 23.28 -6.64 3.06
C LEU A 24 24.20 -6.17 4.19
N SER A 25 25.49 -6.04 3.89
CA SER A 25 26.42 -5.34 4.79
C SER A 25 26.05 -3.86 4.96
N SER A 26 26.64 -3.19 5.94
CA SER A 26 26.41 -1.75 6.15
C SER A 26 26.85 -0.91 4.94
N GLU A 27 27.98 -1.26 4.31
CA GLU A 27 28.50 -0.56 3.13
C GLU A 27 27.59 -0.77 1.91
N GLU A 28 27.10 -1.99 1.70
CA GLU A 28 26.15 -2.30 0.62
C GLU A 28 24.81 -1.59 0.82
N ASN A 29 24.32 -1.49 2.06
CA ASN A 29 23.11 -0.74 2.38
C ASN A 29 23.25 0.74 2.02
N VAL A 30 24.35 1.39 2.44
CA VAL A 30 24.62 2.79 2.11
C VAL A 30 24.75 2.98 0.60
N LYS A 31 25.43 2.07 -0.10
CA LYS A 31 25.58 2.13 -1.56
C LYS A 31 24.24 1.96 -2.30
N THR A 32 23.39 1.04 -1.83
CA THR A 32 22.13 0.66 -2.48
C THR A 32 21.06 1.72 -2.24
N PHE A 33 20.82 2.10 -0.99
CA PHE A 33 19.70 2.95 -0.59
C PHE A 33 20.09 4.42 -0.38
N GLN A 34 21.39 4.72 -0.35
CA GLN A 34 21.93 6.09 -0.26
C GLN A 34 21.28 6.88 0.90
N LYS A 35 20.75 8.07 0.61
CA LYS A 35 20.12 8.95 1.60
C LYS A 35 18.95 8.28 2.33
N CYS A 36 18.27 7.33 1.70
CA CYS A 36 17.15 6.59 2.31
C CYS A 36 17.62 5.61 3.39
N ASN A 37 18.92 5.30 3.50
CA ASN A 37 19.49 4.50 4.59
C ASN A 37 19.90 5.30 5.83
N ASN A 38 19.55 6.59 5.93
CA ASN A 38 19.85 7.42 7.11
C ASN A 38 19.52 6.66 8.41
N PRO A 39 20.45 6.47 9.36
CA PRO A 39 20.20 5.73 10.60
C PRO A 39 19.03 6.26 11.43
N MET A 40 18.75 7.57 11.35
CA MET A 40 17.60 8.20 12.02
C MET A 40 16.30 8.16 11.19
N GLY A 41 16.33 7.52 10.02
CA GLY A 41 15.21 7.45 9.09
C GLY A 41 14.93 8.77 8.37
N HIS A 42 13.81 8.77 7.66
CA HIS A 42 13.18 9.92 7.01
C HIS A 42 11.68 9.60 6.88
N GLY A 43 10.87 10.52 6.36
CA GLY A 43 9.44 10.25 6.20
C GLY A 43 8.84 10.95 5.01
N HIS A 44 7.61 10.54 4.70
CA HIS A 44 6.85 11.01 3.55
C HIS A 44 5.38 11.21 3.93
N ASN A 45 4.74 12.12 3.21
CA ASN A 45 3.28 12.21 3.16
C ASN A 45 2.83 11.36 1.97
N TYR A 46 2.57 10.09 2.23
CA TYR A 46 2.14 9.16 1.20
C TYR A 46 0.73 9.53 0.73
N LYS A 47 0.51 9.46 -0.58
CA LYS A 47 -0.83 9.45 -1.18
C LYS A 47 -1.15 8.03 -1.62
N LEU A 48 -2.32 7.55 -1.22
CA LEU A 48 -2.81 6.20 -1.48
C LEU A 48 -4.04 6.28 -2.38
N GLU A 49 -4.05 5.53 -3.48
CA GLU A 49 -5.23 5.32 -4.31
C GLU A 49 -5.61 3.84 -4.29
N ILE A 50 -6.83 3.55 -3.85
CA ILE A 50 -7.41 2.21 -3.87
C ILE A 50 -8.51 2.19 -4.92
N THR A 51 -8.35 1.33 -5.92
CA THR A 51 -9.33 1.17 -6.99
C THR A 51 -10.02 -0.17 -6.87
N VAL A 52 -11.34 -0.14 -6.91
CA VAL A 52 -12.19 -1.32 -7.08
C VAL A 52 -12.82 -1.32 -8.48
N LEU A 53 -13.02 -2.51 -9.05
CA LEU A 53 -13.66 -2.73 -10.35
C LEU A 53 -14.82 -3.70 -10.17
N GLY A 54 -16.00 -3.30 -10.62
CA GLY A 54 -17.17 -4.17 -10.58
C GLY A 54 -18.35 -3.66 -11.41
N PRO A 55 -19.41 -4.47 -11.49
CA PRO A 55 -20.66 -4.07 -12.13
C PRO A 55 -21.32 -2.94 -11.35
N ILE A 56 -21.93 -2.00 -12.07
CA ILE A 56 -22.83 -1.01 -11.46
C ILE A 56 -24.10 -1.74 -11.01
N ASP A 57 -24.40 -1.68 -9.71
CA ASP A 57 -25.63 -2.22 -9.16
C ASP A 57 -26.85 -1.47 -9.71
N GLN A 58 -27.85 -2.19 -10.19
CA GLN A 58 -29.00 -1.60 -10.91
C GLN A 58 -29.96 -0.84 -9.98
N THR A 59 -29.91 -1.10 -8.68
CA THR A 59 -30.80 -0.46 -7.70
C THR A 59 -30.18 0.81 -7.14
N THR A 60 -28.90 0.73 -6.79
CA THR A 60 -28.15 1.77 -6.07
C THR A 60 -27.29 2.64 -6.98
N GLY A 61 -26.94 2.16 -8.18
CA GLY A 61 -26.05 2.86 -9.11
C GLY A 61 -24.58 2.83 -8.68
N MET A 62 -24.19 1.97 -7.74
CA MET A 62 -22.83 1.91 -7.17
C MET A 62 -22.09 0.64 -7.60
N VAL A 63 -20.76 0.74 -7.75
CA VAL A 63 -19.88 -0.44 -7.79
C VAL A 63 -19.70 -1.02 -6.38
N MET A 64 -19.51 -0.12 -5.42
CA MET A 64 -19.38 -0.40 -4.00
C MET A 64 -19.84 0.83 -3.23
N ASN A 65 -20.42 0.64 -2.05
CA ASN A 65 -20.72 1.77 -1.17
C ASN A 65 -19.41 2.46 -0.74
N MET A 66 -19.32 3.77 -1.00
CA MET A 66 -18.11 4.54 -0.74
C MET A 66 -17.79 4.70 0.75
N ASN A 67 -18.80 4.63 1.64
CA ASN A 67 -18.59 4.65 3.08
C ASN A 67 -17.98 3.32 3.57
N ASP A 68 -18.36 2.20 2.97
CA ASP A 68 -17.78 0.89 3.31
C ASP A 68 -16.32 0.85 2.87
N LEU A 69 -16.02 1.29 1.64
CA LEU A 69 -14.64 1.38 1.16
C LEU A 69 -13.79 2.31 2.04
N LYS A 70 -14.35 3.44 2.47
CA LYS A 70 -13.68 4.36 3.41
C LYS A 70 -13.33 3.66 4.72
N SER A 71 -14.30 3.01 5.35
CA SER A 71 -14.12 2.35 6.65
C SER A 71 -13.11 1.21 6.56
N ILE A 72 -13.17 0.41 5.50
CA ILE A 72 -12.21 -0.67 5.24
C ILE A 72 -10.78 -0.12 5.11
N ILE A 73 -10.59 0.95 4.34
CA ILE A 73 -9.25 1.57 4.18
C ILE A 73 -8.77 2.17 5.50
N GLN A 74 -9.65 2.81 6.27
CA GLN A 74 -9.29 3.35 7.58
C GLN A 74 -8.78 2.25 8.51
N GLU A 75 -9.60 1.22 8.75
CA GLU A 75 -9.34 0.16 9.73
C GLU A 75 -8.14 -0.72 9.35
N HIS A 76 -8.05 -1.12 8.08
CA HIS A 76 -7.08 -2.11 7.64
C HIS A 76 -5.81 -1.52 7.04
N VAL A 77 -5.74 -0.20 6.84
CA VAL A 77 -4.57 0.45 6.23
C VAL A 77 -4.12 1.67 7.03
N LEU A 78 -4.98 2.68 7.17
CA LEU A 78 -4.56 3.95 7.77
C LEU A 78 -4.26 3.81 9.27
N ASP A 79 -5.06 3.06 10.02
CA ASP A 79 -4.82 2.83 11.45
C ASP A 79 -3.50 2.08 11.71
N LEU A 80 -3.00 1.35 10.71
CA LEU A 80 -1.72 0.64 10.77
C LEU A 80 -0.52 1.50 10.35
N LEU A 81 -0.72 2.54 9.54
CA LEU A 81 0.36 3.26 8.86
C LEU A 81 0.46 4.74 9.21
N ASP A 82 -0.65 5.41 9.54
CA ASP A 82 -0.67 6.85 9.74
C ASP A 82 -0.03 7.24 11.08
N HIS A 83 0.87 8.23 11.01
CA HIS A 83 1.72 8.69 12.10
C HIS A 83 2.57 7.57 12.74
N LYS A 84 3.01 6.60 11.92
CA LYS A 84 3.85 5.46 12.36
C LYS A 84 5.25 5.49 11.77
N ASN A 85 6.15 4.78 12.44
CA ASN A 85 7.37 4.27 11.82
C ASN A 85 7.09 2.90 11.19
N ILE A 86 7.20 2.79 9.86
CA ILE A 86 6.86 1.57 9.11
C ILE A 86 7.70 0.38 9.60
N ASP A 87 8.99 0.57 9.84
CA ASP A 87 9.91 -0.52 10.20
C ASP A 87 9.75 -0.98 11.66
N GLU A 88 9.24 -0.11 12.53
CA GLU A 88 9.22 -0.33 13.98
C GLU A 88 7.82 -0.59 14.57
N ASP A 89 6.79 0.02 13.99
CA ASP A 89 5.41 -0.06 14.49
C ASP A 89 4.55 -1.03 13.69
N VAL A 90 4.91 -1.32 12.43
CA VAL A 90 4.15 -2.23 11.57
C VAL A 90 4.75 -3.63 11.64
N GLU A 91 4.02 -4.55 12.28
CA GLU A 91 4.53 -5.91 12.55
C GLU A 91 4.99 -6.65 11.29
N TYR A 92 4.34 -6.41 10.15
CA TYR A 92 4.69 -7.03 8.88
C TYR A 92 6.13 -6.73 8.45
N PHE A 93 6.59 -5.48 8.60
CA PHE A 93 7.94 -5.08 8.25
C PHE A 93 8.94 -5.50 9.32
N LYS A 94 8.58 -5.26 10.59
CA LYS A 94 9.43 -5.56 11.75
C LYS A 94 9.75 -7.04 11.93
N LYS A 95 8.73 -7.90 11.96
CA LYS A 95 8.93 -9.33 12.30
C LYS A 95 9.57 -10.10 11.16
N ASN A 96 9.32 -9.69 9.92
CA ASN A 96 9.78 -10.40 8.72
C ASN A 96 11.07 -9.81 8.14
N ASN A 97 11.63 -8.75 8.73
CA ASN A 97 12.81 -8.06 8.22
C ASN A 97 12.65 -7.63 6.75
N ILE A 98 11.45 -7.17 6.39
CA ILE A 98 11.12 -6.72 5.04
C ILE A 98 11.53 -5.26 4.91
N VAL A 99 12.23 -4.93 3.81
CA VAL A 99 12.60 -3.54 3.52
C VAL A 99 11.34 -2.74 3.17
N SER A 100 11.12 -1.60 3.83
CA SER A 100 9.98 -0.69 3.66
C SER A 100 9.96 0.10 2.36
N THR A 101 10.37 -0.50 1.23
CA THR A 101 10.24 0.16 -0.07
C THR A 101 8.77 0.37 -0.44
N THR A 102 8.49 1.35 -1.30
CA THR A 102 7.13 1.64 -1.78
C THR A 102 6.49 0.44 -2.47
N GLU A 103 7.27 -0.43 -3.10
CA GLU A 103 6.80 -1.70 -3.66
C GLU A 103 6.31 -2.67 -2.59
N ASN A 104 7.10 -2.91 -1.55
CA ASN A 104 6.69 -3.80 -0.45
C ASN A 104 5.52 -3.20 0.34
N LEU A 105 5.44 -1.87 0.43
CA LEU A 105 4.30 -1.16 1.01
C LEU A 105 3.02 -1.37 0.19
N ALA A 106 3.08 -1.27 -1.14
CA ALA A 106 1.92 -1.55 -2.01
C ALA A 106 1.46 -3.01 -1.89
N VAL A 107 2.39 -3.97 -1.80
CA VAL A 107 2.07 -5.39 -1.58
C VAL A 107 1.45 -5.63 -0.20
N PHE A 108 2.00 -5.00 0.84
CA PHE A 108 1.43 -5.06 2.19
C PHE A 108 0.00 -4.53 2.20
N ILE A 109 -0.25 -3.33 1.67
CA ILE A 109 -1.59 -2.72 1.62
C ILE A 109 -2.57 -3.61 0.85
N TRP A 110 -2.15 -4.15 -0.29
CA TRP A 110 -2.96 -5.13 -1.03
C TRP A 110 -3.34 -6.34 -0.18
N SER A 111 -2.38 -6.90 0.57
CA SER A 111 -2.62 -8.07 1.41
C SER A 111 -3.64 -7.80 2.53
N GLN A 112 -3.72 -6.57 3.03
CA GLN A 112 -4.71 -6.17 4.04
C GLN A 112 -6.13 -6.05 3.47
N LEU A 113 -6.25 -5.78 2.16
CA LEU A 113 -7.52 -5.44 1.53
C LEU A 113 -8.13 -6.60 0.72
N VAL A 114 -7.31 -7.47 0.11
CA VAL A 114 -7.78 -8.44 -0.89
C VAL A 114 -8.84 -9.43 -0.38
N ASN A 115 -8.77 -9.80 0.90
CA ASN A 115 -9.75 -10.73 1.51
C ASN A 115 -10.89 -10.01 2.24
N ILE A 116 -10.78 -8.69 2.44
CA ILE A 116 -11.78 -7.88 3.14
C ILE A 116 -12.72 -7.21 2.15
N ILE A 117 -12.19 -6.72 1.02
CA ILE A 117 -12.99 -6.18 -0.06
C ILE A 117 -13.75 -7.34 -0.73
N PRO A 118 -15.10 -7.33 -0.69
CA PRO A 118 -15.93 -8.45 -1.14
C PRO A 118 -15.83 -8.66 -2.66
N ASN A 119 -16.28 -9.84 -3.09
CA ASN A 119 -16.52 -10.20 -4.49
C ASN A 119 -15.29 -10.04 -5.41
N ASN A 120 -14.08 -10.08 -4.86
CA ASN A 120 -12.84 -9.82 -5.59
C ASN A 120 -12.85 -8.48 -6.34
N LEU A 121 -13.51 -7.47 -5.78
CA LEU A 121 -13.62 -6.14 -6.40
C LEU A 121 -12.30 -5.37 -6.39
N LEU A 122 -11.36 -5.69 -5.49
CA LEU A 122 -10.07 -5.00 -5.43
C LEU A 122 -9.31 -5.16 -6.76
N TYR A 123 -9.00 -4.03 -7.39
CA TYR A 123 -8.38 -4.00 -8.70
C TYR A 123 -6.95 -3.46 -8.67
N GLU A 124 -6.70 -2.35 -7.96
CA GLU A 124 -5.41 -1.68 -7.97
C GLU A 124 -5.14 -0.97 -6.65
N VAL A 125 -3.92 -1.15 -6.14
CA VAL A 125 -3.33 -0.32 -5.08
C VAL A 125 -2.24 0.53 -5.73
N LYS A 126 -2.35 1.86 -5.62
CA LYS A 126 -1.33 2.79 -6.08
C LYS A 126 -0.83 3.64 -4.92
N VAL A 127 0.48 3.62 -4.69
CA VAL A 127 1.15 4.34 -3.61
C VAL A 127 2.08 5.38 -4.22
N TRP A 128 1.87 6.63 -3.84
CA TRP A 128 2.73 7.75 -4.15
C TRP A 128 3.59 8.03 -2.91
N GLU A 129 4.88 7.72 -2.99
CA GLU A 129 5.84 8.11 -1.94
C GLU A 129 6.11 9.61 -2.03
N THR A 130 6.23 10.11 -3.26
CA THR A 130 6.29 11.54 -3.59
C THR A 130 5.52 11.76 -4.89
N ASP A 131 5.35 13.01 -5.33
CA ASP A 131 4.74 13.34 -6.63
C ASP A 131 5.47 12.74 -7.85
N LYS A 132 6.70 12.23 -7.65
CA LYS A 132 7.56 11.69 -8.72
C LYS A 132 7.80 10.19 -8.61
N ASN A 133 7.49 9.59 -7.46
CA ASN A 133 7.75 8.18 -7.18
C ASN A 133 6.42 7.48 -6.89
N ILE A 134 5.99 6.63 -7.83
CA ILE A 134 4.67 6.02 -7.81
C ILE A 134 4.84 4.53 -8.05
N VAL A 135 4.24 3.72 -7.20
CA VAL A 135 4.18 2.26 -7.39
C VAL A 135 2.73 1.83 -7.51
N THR A 136 2.49 0.87 -8.40
CA THR A 136 1.18 0.26 -8.62
C THR A 136 1.31 -1.25 -8.46
N TYR A 137 0.35 -1.86 -7.75
CA TYR A 137 0.26 -3.31 -7.58
C TYR A 137 -1.19 -3.77 -7.76
N ARG A 138 -1.40 -4.82 -8.58
CA ARG A 138 -2.73 -5.39 -8.87
C ARG A 138 -2.83 -6.88 -8.50
N GLY A 139 -1.96 -7.34 -7.59
CA GLY A 139 -1.97 -8.72 -7.12
C GLY A 139 -1.31 -9.72 -8.06
N GLU A 140 -0.64 -9.30 -9.14
CA GLU A 140 0.00 -10.23 -10.06
C GLU A 140 1.20 -10.93 -9.39
N THR A 141 1.11 -12.25 -9.25
CA THR A 141 2.26 -13.10 -8.92
C THR A 141 2.78 -13.71 -10.22
N LYS A 142 3.99 -13.32 -10.64
CA LYS A 142 4.72 -14.15 -11.60
C LYS A 142 5.07 -15.45 -10.89
N MET A 143 4.49 -16.57 -11.34
CA MET A 143 5.07 -17.88 -11.01
C MET A 143 6.54 -17.84 -11.43
N ARG A 144 7.45 -18.09 -10.48
CA ARG A 144 8.87 -18.21 -10.78
C ARG A 144 9.01 -19.38 -11.77
N SER A 145 9.43 -19.08 -12.99
CA SER A 145 9.93 -20.05 -13.97
C SER A 145 11.24 -20.66 -13.48
#